data_AF-A0A8T1G0X4-F1
#
_entry.id   AF-A0A8T1G0X4-F1
#
_cell.length_a   1.000
_cell.length_b   1.000
_cell.length_c   1.000
_cell.angle_alpha   90.00
_cell.angle_beta   90.00
_cell.angle_gamma   90.00
#
_symmetry.space_group_name_H-M   'P 1'
#
loop_
_entity.id
_entity.type
_entity.pdbx_description
1 polymer ?
#
loop_
_entity_poly.entity_id
_entity_poly.type
_entity_poly.pdbx_seq_one_letter_code
_entity_poly.pdbx_strand_id
1 'polypeptide(L)'
;MKQQVYIFGCEGATILLEGKAKNIVLDSFKKTKLVFDNAVSSIEIVNYKGVQVQCKGVVPSVAIDKTDGCLASRGRVVRCSSSRPRVPR
;
A
#
# COMPACT_ATOMS: atom_id res chain seq x y z
N MET A 1 -12.90 12.60 9.52
CA MET A 1 -12.69 12.51 8.05
C MET A 1 -13.27 11.20 7.54
N LYS A 2 -14.08 11.25 6.46
CA LYS A 2 -14.76 10.08 5.86
C LYS A 2 -14.29 9.77 4.43
N GLN A 3 -13.23 10.42 3.95
CA GLN A 3 -12.73 10.23 2.58
C GLN A 3 -12.03 8.88 2.46
N GLN A 4 -12.50 8.08 1.51
CA GLN A 4 -11.91 6.80 1.11
C GLN A 4 -11.42 6.95 -0.33
N VAL A 5 -10.23 6.44 -0.60
CA VAL A 5 -9.59 6.53 -1.92
C VAL A 5 -9.52 5.12 -2.49
N TYR A 6 -10.12 4.91 -3.65
CA TYR A 6 -10.06 3.67 -4.39
C TYR A 6 -9.38 3.92 -5.73
N ILE A 7 -8.31 3.18 -6.01
CA ILE A 7 -7.51 3.32 -7.21
C ILE A 7 -7.54 1.97 -7.90
N PHE A 8 -7.86 1.96 -9.19
CA PHE A 8 -7.97 0.74 -9.97
C PHE A 8 -7.35 0.87 -11.36
N GLY A 9 -6.68 -0.19 -11.82
CA GLY A 9 -6.27 -0.33 -13.22
C GLY A 9 -5.12 0.59 -13.64
N CYS A 10 -4.28 1.05 -12.70
CA CYS A 10 -3.15 1.92 -13.05
C CYS A 10 -1.91 1.11 -13.46
N GLU A 11 -1.33 1.46 -14.61
CA GLU A 11 -0.11 0.86 -15.15
C GLU A 11 0.96 1.92 -15.39
N GLY A 12 2.15 1.74 -14.82
CA GLY A 12 3.30 2.64 -15.01
C GLY A 12 3.17 4.04 -14.42
N ALA A 13 2.21 4.26 -13.51
CA ALA A 13 1.95 5.57 -12.94
C ALA A 13 2.65 5.79 -11.59
N THR A 14 2.88 7.05 -11.23
CA THR A 14 3.23 7.44 -9.86
C THR A 14 2.07 8.20 -9.26
N ILE A 15 1.51 7.68 -8.17
CA ILE A 15 0.36 8.25 -7.49
C ILE A 15 0.85 8.92 -6.22
N LEU A 16 0.66 10.24 -6.14
CA LEU A 16 0.95 11.03 -4.96
C LEU A 16 -0.38 11.41 -4.29
N LEU A 17 -0.58 10.91 -3.07
CA LEU A 17 -1.71 11.28 -2.22
C LEU A 17 -1.22 12.23 -1.13
N GLU A 18 -1.46 13.51 -1.35
CA GLU A 18 -1.19 14.56 -0.36
C GLU A 18 -2.37 14.69 0.61
N GLY A 19 -2.06 14.77 1.90
CA GLY A 19 -3.06 14.90 2.96
C GLY A 19 -3.41 13.58 3.66
N LYS A 20 -4.63 13.53 4.23
CA LYS A 20 -5.03 12.48 5.17
C LYS A 20 -6.27 11.73 4.66
N ALA A 21 -6.07 10.50 4.21
CA ALA A 21 -7.16 9.61 3.80
C ALA A 21 -7.55 8.65 4.94
N LYS A 22 -8.83 8.26 5.01
CA LYS A 22 -9.28 7.28 6.00
C LYS A 22 -8.78 5.89 5.60
N ASN A 23 -9.18 5.44 4.41
CA ASN A 23 -8.81 4.17 3.81
C ASN A 23 -8.29 4.40 2.39
N ILE A 24 -7.22 3.71 2.00
CA ILE A 24 -6.67 3.74 0.65
C ILE A 24 -6.63 2.31 0.14
N VAL A 25 -7.41 2.04 -0.89
CA VAL A 25 -7.51 0.73 -1.50
C VAL A 25 -6.97 0.80 -2.91
N LEU A 26 -6.12 -0.16 -3.19
CA LEU A 26 -5.45 -0.32 -4.45
C LEU A 26 -5.82 -1.72 -4.96
N ASP A 27 -6.53 -1.83 -6.09
CA ASP A 27 -6.66 -3.06 -6.88
C ASP A 27 -6.10 -2.96 -8.33
N SER A 28 -5.45 -4.04 -8.79
CA SER A 28 -5.01 -4.25 -10.18
C SER A 28 -4.03 -3.20 -10.72
N PHE A 29 -2.75 -3.30 -10.31
CA PHE A 29 -1.66 -2.40 -10.77
C PHE A 29 -0.49 -3.15 -11.37
N LYS A 30 0.24 -2.44 -12.23
CA LYS A 30 1.52 -2.90 -12.77
C LYS A 30 2.54 -1.77 -12.77
N LYS A 31 3.72 -2.02 -12.18
CA LYS A 31 4.86 -1.07 -12.18
C LYS A 31 4.52 0.35 -11.67
N THR A 32 3.61 0.44 -10.71
CA THR A 32 3.11 1.72 -10.17
C THR A 32 3.82 2.06 -8.87
N LYS A 33 4.04 3.35 -8.61
CA LYS A 33 4.58 3.85 -7.34
C LYS A 33 3.51 4.59 -6.58
N LEU A 34 3.34 4.31 -5.30
CA LEU A 34 2.42 5.03 -4.43
C LEU A 34 3.19 5.76 -3.35
N VAL A 35 2.98 7.07 -3.25
CA VAL A 35 3.53 7.90 -2.18
C VAL A 35 2.36 8.57 -1.46
N PHE A 36 2.28 8.40 -0.14
CA PHE A 36 1.21 9.01 0.65
C PHE A 36 1.73 9.53 2.00
N ASP A 37 1.07 10.56 2.52
CA ASP A 37 1.45 11.17 3.80
C ASP A 37 0.90 10.37 5.00
N ASN A 38 -0.41 10.43 5.23
CA ASN A 38 -1.04 9.84 6.42
C ASN A 38 -2.30 9.03 6.08
N ALA A 39 -2.43 7.86 6.71
CA ALA A 39 -3.63 7.04 6.65
C ALA A 39 -4.22 6.87 8.06
N VAL A 40 -5.55 6.91 8.19
CA VAL A 40 -6.22 6.83 9.51
C VAL A 40 -6.51 5.40 9.93
N SER A 41 -6.94 4.54 9.01
CA SER A 41 -7.27 3.14 9.32
C SER A 41 -6.24 2.18 8.75
N SER A 42 -6.25 2.02 7.44
CA SER A 42 -5.56 0.94 6.75
C SER A 42 -5.29 1.35 5.31
N ILE A 43 -4.32 0.64 4.72
CA ILE A 43 -4.04 0.70 3.30
C ILE A 43 -4.09 -0.73 2.80
N GLU A 44 -4.84 -0.96 1.74
CA GLU A 44 -5.04 -2.27 1.15
C GLU A 44 -4.46 -2.27 -0.25
N ILE A 45 -3.56 -3.21 -0.52
CA ILE A 45 -2.95 -3.38 -1.84
C ILE A 45 -3.24 -4.79 -2.31
N VAL A 46 -4.01 -4.91 -3.38
CA VAL A 46 -4.57 -6.15 -3.92
C VAL A 46 -4.15 -6.29 -5.38
N ASN A 47 -3.83 -7.51 -5.81
CA ASN A 47 -3.54 -7.85 -7.21
C ASN A 47 -2.48 -6.94 -7.88
N TYR A 48 -1.41 -6.58 -7.17
CA TYR A 48 -0.32 -5.79 -7.75
C TYR A 48 0.79 -6.68 -8.36
N LYS A 49 1.50 -6.17 -9.37
CA LYS A 49 2.75 -6.75 -9.89
C LYS A 49 3.86 -5.70 -9.94
N GLY A 50 4.81 -5.78 -9.00
CA GLY A 50 5.92 -4.84 -8.85
C GLY A 50 5.48 -3.42 -8.47
N VAL A 51 4.89 -3.24 -7.29
CA VAL A 51 4.50 -1.92 -6.75
C VAL A 51 5.51 -1.47 -5.71
N GLN A 52 5.83 -0.18 -5.69
CA GLN A 52 6.64 0.45 -4.65
C GLN A 52 5.76 1.40 -3.85
N VAL A 53 5.66 1.17 -2.54
CA VAL A 53 4.86 2.03 -1.65
C VAL A 53 5.76 2.75 -0.67
N GLN A 54 5.62 4.07 -0.60
CA GLN A 54 6.34 4.95 0.30
C GLN A 54 5.38 5.74 1.16
N CYS A 55 5.51 5.57 2.47
CA CYS A 55 4.78 6.35 3.46
C CYS A 55 5.70 7.45 4.04
N LYS A 56 5.29 8.71 3.95
CA LYS A 56 6.03 9.82 4.56
C LYS A 56 5.69 10.02 6.05
N GLY A 57 4.46 9.69 6.46
CA GLY A 57 3.96 9.93 7.81
C GLY A 57 3.55 8.67 8.56
N VAL A 58 2.35 8.72 9.14
CA VAL A 58 1.81 7.65 9.99
C VAL A 58 0.78 6.82 9.22
N VAL A 59 1.02 5.51 9.14
CA VAL A 59 0.02 4.49 8.79
C VAL A 59 -0.09 3.46 9.92
N PRO A 60 -1.30 3.15 10.42
CA PRO A 60 -1.50 2.15 11.46
C PRO A 60 -1.36 0.72 10.94
N SER A 61 -1.92 0.44 9.76
CA SER A 61 -1.96 -0.90 9.18
C SER A 61 -1.82 -0.85 7.66
N VAL A 62 -1.07 -1.81 7.11
CA VAL A 62 -0.95 -2.02 5.67
C VAL A 62 -1.25 -3.50 5.40
N ALA A 63 -2.32 -3.75 4.67
CA ALA A 63 -2.74 -5.04 4.21
C ALA A 63 -2.28 -5.23 2.75
N ILE A 64 -1.66 -6.37 2.49
CA ILE A 64 -1.15 -6.74 1.17
C ILE A 64 -1.75 -8.11 0.86
N ASP A 65 -2.56 -8.18 -0.20
CA ASP A 65 -3.23 -9.41 -0.63
C ASP A 65 -2.88 -9.77 -2.09
N LYS A 66 -2.82 -11.07 -2.37
CA LYS A 66 -2.59 -11.67 -3.70
C LYS A 66 -1.49 -11.03 -4.54
N THR A 67 -0.25 -11.13 -4.07
CA THR A 67 0.85 -10.37 -4.69
C THR A 67 2.20 -11.03 -4.81
N ASP A 68 2.89 -10.67 -5.89
CA ASP A 68 4.19 -11.21 -6.30
C ASP A 68 5.26 -10.12 -6.16
N GLY A 69 5.98 -10.15 -5.04
CA GLY A 69 7.11 -9.28 -4.70
C GLY A 69 6.70 -7.90 -4.15
N CYS A 70 6.76 -7.69 -2.83
CA CYS A 70 6.48 -6.38 -2.20
C CYS A 70 7.75 -5.79 -1.61
N LEU A 71 8.06 -4.53 -1.91
CA LEU A 71 9.06 -3.75 -1.19
C LEU A 71 8.35 -2.59 -0.49
N ALA A 72 7.91 -2.84 0.75
CA ALA A 72 7.34 -1.83 1.62
C ALA A 72 8.44 -1.29 2.55
N SER A 73 9.08 -0.20 2.14
CA SER A 73 10.14 0.46 2.93
C SER A 73 9.56 1.57 3.79
N ARG A 74 9.57 1.38 5.12
CA ARG A 74 9.22 2.42 6.10
C ARG A 74 10.24 2.43 7.24
N GLY A 75 10.72 3.60 7.63
CA GLY A 75 11.72 3.80 8.70
C GLY A 75 11.25 3.54 10.14
N ARG A 76 10.05 2.98 10.35
CA ARG A 76 9.57 2.50 11.66
C ARG A 76 8.36 1.57 11.47
N VAL A 77 8.61 0.28 11.71
CA VAL A 77 7.71 -0.89 11.86
C VAL A 77 6.31 -0.75 11.26
N VAL A 78 6.11 -1.30 10.05
CA VAL A 78 4.79 -1.70 9.54
C VAL A 78 4.59 -3.16 9.94
N ARG A 79 3.54 -3.43 10.72
CA ARG A 79 3.13 -4.81 11.03
C ARG A 79 2.43 -5.36 9.79
N CYS A 80 3.18 -5.94 8.86
CA CYS A 80 2.62 -6.63 7.71
C CYS A 80 1.95 -7.93 8.20
N SER A 81 0.62 -7.95 8.25
CA SER A 81 -0.16 -9.18 8.39
C SER A 81 -0.24 -9.85 7.01
N SER A 82 0.88 -10.39 6.53
CA SER A 82 0.90 -11.22 5.33
C SER A 82 0.31 -12.58 5.68
N SER A 83 -0.75 -13.01 5.01
CA SER A 83 -1.34 -14.35 5.09
C SER A 83 -0.51 -15.44 4.39
N ARG A 84 0.80 -15.25 4.22
CA ARG A 84 1.72 -16.30 3.72
C ARG A 84 2.64 -16.78 4.84
N PRO A 85 2.78 -18.10 5.05
CA PRO A 85 3.66 -18.65 6.07
C PRO A 85 5.11 -18.29 5.73
N ARG A 86 5.87 -17.86 6.74
CA ARG A 86 7.33 -17.74 6.64
C ARG A 86 7.87 -19.12 6.30
N VAL A 87 8.46 -19.29 5.12
CA VAL A 87 9.39 -20.38 4.87
C VAL A 87 10.78 -19.85 5.27
N PRO A 88 11.41 -20.38 6.33
CA PRO A 88 12.79 -20.03 6.66
C PRO A 88 13.76 -20.90 5.83
N ARG A 89 14.74 -20.20 5.24
CA ARG A 89 15.92 -20.68 4.47
C ARG A 89 15.66 -21.12 3.04
#